data_AF-A0A965PWL4-F1
#
_entry.id   AF-A0A965PWL4-F1
#
_cell.length_a   1.000
_cell.length_b   1.000
_cell.length_c   1.000
_cell.angle_alpha   90.00
_cell.angle_beta   90.00
_cell.angle_gamma   90.00
#
_symmetry.space_group_name_H-M   'P 1'
#
loop_
_entity.id
_entity.type
_entity.pdbx_description
1 polymer ?
#
loop_
_entity_poly.entity_id
_entity_poly.type
_entity_poly.pdbx_seq_one_letter_code
_entity_poly.pdbx_strand_id
1 'polypeptide(L)'
;MVCVLPALLLLVHAQAPASIKGAPASFTAECSSCHVAYAPFLTGQANWRGIMAGLDKHYGVDASLDDKSQHDISAWLLANAATSGRRAAASPEFRISRSEWFIRKHSEVSAAVWKRASVKSASNCAACHIGAARGDFDEDSVRIPK
;
A
#
# COMPACT_ATOMS: atom_id res chain seq x y z
N MET A 1 -38.77 -25.00 34.36
CA MET A 1 -37.90 -23.83 34.65
C MET A 1 -37.05 -23.58 33.42
N VAL A 2 -37.48 -22.69 32.53
CA VAL A 2 -36.81 -22.44 31.23
C VAL A 2 -35.72 -21.40 31.47
N CYS A 3 -34.46 -21.80 31.35
CA CYS A 3 -33.31 -20.92 31.43
C CYS A 3 -33.08 -20.31 30.05
N VAL A 4 -33.52 -19.07 29.84
CA VAL A 4 -33.22 -18.30 28.63
C VAL A 4 -31.96 -17.48 28.93
N LEU A 5 -30.83 -17.91 28.38
CA LEU A 5 -29.58 -17.13 28.41
C LEU A 5 -29.66 -16.04 27.34
N PRO A 6 -29.43 -14.76 27.67
CA PRO A 6 -29.41 -13.70 26.69
C PRO A 6 -28.13 -13.80 25.86
N ALA A 7 -28.27 -13.90 24.54
CA ALA A 7 -27.16 -13.80 23.61
C ALA A 7 -26.60 -12.37 23.65
N LEU A 8 -25.48 -12.20 24.35
CA LEU A 8 -24.69 -10.96 24.32
C LEU A 8 -24.00 -10.88 22.94
N LEU A 9 -24.59 -10.12 22.02
CA LEU A 9 -23.92 -9.70 20.78
C LEU A 9 -22.76 -8.77 21.15
N LEU A 10 -21.54 -9.31 21.20
CA LEU A 10 -20.31 -8.53 21.25
C LEU A 10 -20.18 -7.81 19.90
N LEU A 11 -20.54 -6.53 19.85
CA LEU A 11 -20.21 -5.64 18.75
C LEU A 11 -18.68 -5.48 18.71
N VAL A 12 -18.02 -6.32 17.93
CA VAL A 12 -16.64 -6.10 17.51
C VAL A 12 -16.66 -4.82 16.69
N HIS A 13 -16.19 -3.72 17.29
CA HIS A 13 -15.98 -2.49 16.55
C HIS A 13 -14.82 -2.73 15.58
N ALA A 14 -15.14 -3.07 14.34
CA ALA A 14 -14.14 -3.10 13.28
C ALA A 14 -13.61 -1.68 13.10
N GLN A 15 -12.40 -1.42 13.62
CA GLN A 15 -11.70 -0.17 13.36
C GLN A 15 -11.54 -0.07 11.85
N ALA A 16 -12.09 0.97 11.23
CA ALA A 16 -11.92 1.17 9.81
C ALA A 16 -10.42 1.20 9.48
N PRO A 17 -9.97 0.49 8.42
CA PRO A 17 -8.57 0.52 8.04
C PRO A 17 -8.15 1.96 7.79
N ALA A 18 -6.96 2.32 8.28
CA ALA A 18 -6.38 3.63 8.00
C ALA A 18 -6.34 3.84 6.48
N SER A 19 -6.84 4.99 6.02
CA SER A 19 -7.01 5.28 4.61
C SER A 19 -6.37 6.61 4.22
N ILE A 20 -6.06 6.73 2.93
CA ILE A 20 -5.61 7.98 2.32
C ILE A 20 -6.82 8.88 2.14
N LYS A 21 -6.70 10.15 2.54
CA LYS A 21 -7.77 11.14 2.39
C LYS A 21 -8.19 11.25 0.92
N GLY A 22 -9.49 11.11 0.67
CA GLY A 22 -10.07 11.20 -0.68
C GLY A 22 -9.90 9.94 -1.53
N ALA A 23 -9.40 8.84 -0.96
CA ALA A 23 -9.38 7.55 -1.63
C ALA A 23 -10.79 6.93 -1.71
N PRO A 24 -11.14 6.25 -2.82
CA PRO A 24 -12.31 5.40 -2.88
C PRO A 24 -12.25 4.33 -1.78
N ALA A 25 -13.40 3.95 -1.22
CA ALA A 25 -13.46 2.89 -0.22
C ALA A 25 -12.90 1.56 -0.76
N SER A 26 -13.19 1.25 -2.04
CA SER A 26 -12.65 0.07 -2.74
C SER A 26 -11.13 0.06 -2.80
N PHE A 27 -10.48 1.20 -3.00
CA PHE A 27 -9.01 1.25 -3.01
C PHE A 27 -8.42 0.78 -1.68
N THR A 28 -8.97 1.25 -0.55
CA THR A 28 -8.46 0.82 0.75
C THR A 28 -8.78 -0.66 0.98
N ALA A 29 -10.01 -1.10 0.73
CA ALA A 29 -10.41 -2.49 0.95
C ALA A 29 -9.58 -3.48 0.11
N GLU A 30 -9.43 -3.22 -1.18
CA GLU A 30 -8.78 -4.14 -2.12
C GLU A 30 -7.25 -4.06 -2.03
N CYS A 31 -6.69 -2.84 -2.07
CA CYS A 31 -5.23 -2.66 -2.14
C CYS A 31 -4.55 -2.67 -0.77
N SER A 32 -5.30 -2.78 0.34
CA SER A 32 -4.75 -3.00 1.69
C SER A 32 -4.88 -4.44 2.20
N SER A 33 -5.35 -5.37 1.37
CA SER A 33 -5.61 -6.77 1.77
C SER A 33 -4.32 -7.57 2.06
N CYS A 34 -3.24 -7.28 1.32
CA CYS A 34 -1.97 -8.03 1.40
C CYS A 34 -0.77 -7.18 1.85
N HIS A 35 -0.78 -5.89 1.53
CA HIS A 35 0.26 -4.92 1.89
C HIS A 35 -0.40 -3.57 2.20
N VAL A 36 0.37 -2.56 2.58
CA VAL A 36 -0.20 -1.21 2.74
C VAL A 36 -0.75 -0.70 1.40
N ALA A 37 -1.90 -0.04 1.40
CA ALA A 37 -2.41 0.61 0.19
C ALA A 37 -1.47 1.77 -0.19
N TYR A 38 -0.58 1.52 -1.16
CA TYR A 38 0.50 2.45 -1.53
C TYR A 38 -0.07 3.76 -2.08
N ALA A 39 0.40 4.89 -1.56
CA ALA A 39 -0.11 6.18 -1.98
C ALA A 39 0.18 6.46 -3.47
N PRO A 40 -0.78 7.01 -4.23
CA PRO A 40 -0.64 7.21 -5.68
C PRO A 40 0.60 8.00 -6.10
N PHE A 41 0.98 9.01 -5.31
CA PHE A 41 2.12 9.90 -5.59
C PHE A 41 3.50 9.24 -5.44
N LEU A 42 3.57 7.98 -4.96
CA LEU A 42 4.84 7.25 -4.84
C LEU A 42 5.38 6.78 -6.20
N THR A 43 4.54 6.76 -7.24
CA THR A 43 4.97 6.39 -8.59
C THR A 43 4.15 7.10 -9.67
N GLY A 44 4.67 7.11 -10.89
CA GLY A 44 4.00 7.68 -12.06
C GLY A 44 2.92 6.80 -12.67
N GLN A 45 2.15 7.41 -13.57
CA GLN A 45 1.03 6.74 -14.25
C GLN A 45 1.43 5.49 -15.03
N ALA A 46 2.63 5.44 -15.62
CA ALA A 46 3.09 4.27 -16.38
C ALA A 46 3.13 3.01 -15.51
N ASN A 47 3.66 3.12 -14.29
CA ASN A 47 3.67 2.02 -13.34
C ASN A 47 2.25 1.63 -12.90
N TRP A 48 1.39 2.62 -12.57
CA TRP A 48 0.02 2.31 -12.16
C TRP A 48 -0.78 1.59 -13.25
N ARG A 49 -0.65 2.02 -14.52
CA ARG A 49 -1.27 1.31 -15.65
C ARG A 49 -0.76 -0.13 -15.75
N GLY A 50 0.56 -0.32 -15.65
CA GLY A 50 1.17 -1.64 -15.70
C GLY A 50 0.71 -2.57 -14.57
N ILE A 51 0.63 -2.04 -13.34
CA ILE A 51 0.14 -2.77 -12.16
C ILE A 51 -1.32 -3.17 -12.34
N MET A 52 -2.19 -2.20 -12.65
CA MET A 52 -3.64 -2.42 -12.74
C MET A 52 -4.02 -3.32 -13.91
N ALA A 53 -3.22 -3.34 -14.99
CA ALA A 53 -3.44 -4.24 -16.13
C ALA A 53 -2.96 -5.68 -15.88
N GLY A 54 -2.14 -5.92 -14.84
CA GLY A 54 -1.52 -7.23 -14.56
C GLY A 54 -1.88 -7.80 -13.19
N LEU A 55 -3.07 -7.51 -12.68
CA LEU A 55 -3.50 -7.94 -11.35
C LEU A 55 -3.63 -9.46 -11.21
N ASP A 56 -3.94 -10.18 -12.29
CA ASP A 56 -3.97 -11.65 -12.34
C ASP A 56 -2.59 -12.30 -12.06
N LYS A 57 -1.51 -11.52 -12.23
CA LYS A 57 -0.12 -11.95 -12.02
C LYS A 57 0.62 -11.00 -11.09
N HIS A 58 -0.06 -10.49 -10.09
CA HIS A 58 0.44 -9.48 -9.16
C HIS A 58 1.54 -10.04 -8.23
N TYR A 59 2.75 -10.17 -8.76
CA TYR A 59 3.96 -10.56 -8.03
C TYR A 59 3.89 -11.93 -7.33
N GLY A 60 3.24 -12.89 -7.99
CA GLY A 60 3.12 -14.27 -7.51
C GLY A 60 1.79 -14.59 -6.83
N VAL A 61 0.87 -13.62 -6.79
CA VAL A 61 -0.52 -13.84 -6.39
C VAL A 61 -1.48 -13.30 -7.44
N ASP A 62 -2.70 -13.83 -7.46
CA ASP A 62 -3.81 -13.25 -8.21
C ASP A 62 -4.50 -12.22 -7.32
N ALA A 63 -4.46 -10.96 -7.75
CA ALA A 63 -5.11 -9.82 -7.11
C ALA A 63 -6.18 -9.20 -8.03
N SER A 64 -6.75 -10.01 -8.94
CA SER A 64 -7.83 -9.59 -9.82
C SER A 64 -9.01 -9.04 -9.03
N LEU A 65 -9.66 -8.04 -9.63
CA LEU A 65 -10.80 -7.34 -9.07
C LEU A 65 -11.96 -7.43 -10.08
N ASP A 66 -13.18 -7.19 -9.61
CA ASP A 66 -14.29 -6.97 -10.52
C ASP A 66 -14.06 -5.71 -11.38
N ASP A 67 -14.67 -5.68 -12.57
CA ASP A 67 -14.48 -4.61 -13.56
C ASP A 67 -14.73 -3.22 -13.00
N LYS A 68 -15.74 -3.08 -12.11
CA LYS A 68 -16.09 -1.80 -11.52
C LYS A 68 -15.00 -1.34 -10.55
N SER A 69 -14.55 -2.21 -9.65
CA SER A 69 -13.48 -1.89 -8.71
C SER A 69 -12.18 -1.58 -9.44
N GLN A 70 -11.81 -2.38 -10.44
CA GLN A 70 -10.61 -2.16 -11.24
C GLN A 70 -10.66 -0.80 -11.96
N HIS A 71 -11.80 -0.44 -12.56
CA HIS A 71 -12.00 0.85 -13.22
C HIS A 71 -11.85 2.02 -12.24
N ASP A 72 -12.61 2.01 -11.14
CA ASP A 72 -12.66 3.13 -10.20
C ASP A 72 -11.32 3.34 -9.50
N ILE A 73 -10.65 2.26 -9.11
CA ILE A 73 -9.32 2.31 -8.51
C ILE A 73 -8.29 2.81 -9.52
N SER A 74 -8.31 2.30 -10.75
CA SER A 74 -7.38 2.75 -11.81
C SER A 74 -7.53 4.25 -12.08
N ALA A 75 -8.76 4.73 -12.25
CA ALA A 75 -9.03 6.14 -12.50
C ALA A 75 -8.48 7.03 -11.37
N TRP A 76 -8.73 6.65 -10.11
CA TRP A 76 -8.24 7.41 -8.96
C TRP A 76 -6.71 7.37 -8.82
N LEU A 77 -6.08 6.20 -9.00
CA LEU A 77 -4.63 6.05 -8.98
C LEU A 77 -3.96 6.94 -10.03
N LEU A 78 -4.51 6.96 -11.26
CA LEU A 78 -3.95 7.74 -12.36
C LEU A 78 -4.12 9.25 -12.17
N ALA A 79 -5.25 9.68 -11.61
CA ALA A 79 -5.52 11.09 -11.32
C ALA A 79 -4.61 11.64 -10.21
N ASN A 80 -4.15 10.79 -9.29
CA ASN A 80 -3.34 11.18 -8.14
C ASN A 80 -1.86 10.74 -8.23
N ALA A 81 -1.47 10.15 -9.36
CA ALA A 81 -0.11 9.69 -9.60
C ALA A 81 0.90 10.83 -9.58
N ALA A 82 2.18 10.51 -9.37
CA ALA A 82 3.24 11.47 -9.61
C ALA A 82 3.27 11.87 -11.10
N THR A 83 3.14 13.17 -11.39
CA THR A 83 3.09 13.70 -12.76
C THR A 83 4.45 14.16 -13.28
N SER A 84 5.41 14.42 -12.39
CA SER A 84 6.75 14.90 -12.77
C SER A 84 7.84 14.41 -11.80
N GLY A 85 9.09 14.68 -12.20
CA GLY A 85 10.27 14.35 -11.42
C GLY A 85 10.55 12.85 -11.31
N ARG A 86 11.48 12.49 -10.42
CA ARG A 86 12.00 11.11 -10.34
C ARG A 86 10.97 10.07 -9.87
N ARG A 87 9.89 10.51 -9.19
CA ARG A 87 8.78 9.60 -8.81
C ARG A 87 7.89 9.24 -10.01
N ALA A 88 7.77 10.13 -10.99
CA ALA A 88 6.94 9.88 -12.17
C ALA A 88 7.60 8.90 -13.17
N ALA A 89 8.92 8.72 -13.08
CA ALA A 89 9.66 7.78 -13.91
C ALA A 89 9.18 6.34 -13.68
N ALA A 90 8.99 5.59 -14.78
CA ALA A 90 8.69 4.18 -14.70
C ALA A 90 9.85 3.43 -14.03
N SER A 91 9.51 2.40 -13.24
CA SER A 91 10.51 1.56 -12.56
C SER A 91 10.48 0.14 -13.09
N PRO A 92 11.58 -0.62 -12.93
CA PRO A 92 11.62 -2.02 -13.32
C PRO A 92 10.48 -2.82 -12.68
N GLU A 93 9.76 -3.60 -13.51
CA GLU A 93 8.59 -4.40 -13.11
C GLU A 93 7.49 -3.59 -12.43
N PHE A 94 7.43 -2.27 -12.64
CA PHE A 94 6.48 -1.36 -12.00
C PHE A 94 6.55 -1.34 -10.45
N ARG A 95 7.70 -1.72 -9.86
CA ARG A 95 7.88 -1.76 -8.40
C ARG A 95 8.45 -0.45 -7.88
N ILE A 96 7.75 0.20 -6.94
CA ILE A 96 8.21 1.44 -6.28
C ILE A 96 9.62 1.28 -5.68
N SER A 97 9.87 0.18 -4.98
CA SER A 97 11.13 -0.10 -4.29
C SER A 97 12.33 -0.32 -5.22
N ARG A 98 12.09 -0.48 -6.52
CA ARG A 98 13.14 -0.62 -7.55
C ARG A 98 13.39 0.67 -8.34
N SER A 99 12.66 1.74 -8.04
CA SER A 99 12.90 3.04 -8.66
C SER A 99 14.21 3.67 -8.16
N GLU A 100 14.87 4.45 -9.01
CA GLU A 100 16.07 5.19 -8.62
C GLU A 100 15.82 6.17 -7.47
N TRP A 101 14.61 6.75 -7.40
CA TRP A 101 14.27 7.68 -6.33
C TRP A 101 14.18 6.97 -4.99
N PHE A 102 13.59 5.77 -4.96
CA PHE A 102 13.46 4.99 -3.73
C PHE A 102 14.83 4.57 -3.24
N ILE A 103 15.66 4.02 -4.13
CA ILE A 103 17.02 3.56 -3.81
C ILE A 103 17.85 4.72 -3.25
N ARG A 104 17.81 5.90 -3.88
CA ARG A 104 18.51 7.09 -3.37
C ARG A 104 18.00 7.52 -2.00
N LYS A 105 16.68 7.53 -1.78
CA LYS A 105 16.09 7.99 -0.51
C LYS A 105 16.34 7.03 0.65
N HIS A 106 16.68 5.78 0.36
CA HIS A 106 16.93 4.75 1.36
C HIS A 106 18.38 4.28 1.40
N SER A 107 19.32 5.00 0.77
CA SER A 107 20.71 4.56 0.66
C SER A 107 21.44 4.46 2.00
N GLU A 108 20.96 5.17 3.02
CA GLU A 108 21.52 5.13 4.39
C GLU A 108 20.97 3.96 5.23
N VAL A 109 19.94 3.27 4.75
CA VAL A 109 19.39 2.10 5.43
C VAL A 109 20.26 0.89 5.12
N SER A 110 20.98 0.39 6.13
CA SER A 110 21.93 -0.70 5.96
C SER A 110 21.27 -2.00 5.49
N ALA A 111 22.01 -2.83 4.75
CA ALA A 111 21.56 -4.14 4.30
C ALA A 111 21.11 -5.07 5.44
N ALA A 112 21.67 -4.90 6.65
CA ALA A 112 21.27 -5.65 7.83
C ALA A 112 19.84 -5.30 8.28
N VAL A 113 19.43 -4.03 8.16
CA VAL A 113 18.05 -3.61 8.47
C VAL A 113 17.06 -4.27 7.51
N TRP A 114 17.35 -4.28 6.21
CA TRP A 114 16.48 -4.90 5.21
C TRP A 114 16.28 -6.41 5.40
N LYS A 115 17.23 -7.09 6.06
CA LYS A 115 17.15 -8.53 6.36
C LYS A 115 16.42 -8.84 7.67
N ARG A 116 16.04 -7.84 8.48
CA ARG A 116 15.32 -8.08 9.74
C ARG A 116 13.97 -8.72 9.47
N ALA A 117 13.61 -9.71 10.28
CA ALA A 117 12.30 -10.36 10.22
C ALA A 117 11.14 -9.38 10.45
N SER A 118 11.37 -8.31 11.23
CA SER A 118 10.41 -7.23 11.47
C SER A 118 10.18 -6.33 10.25
N VAL A 119 11.16 -6.22 9.35
CA VAL A 119 11.06 -5.45 8.09
C VAL A 119 10.57 -6.34 6.95
N LYS A 120 11.09 -7.57 6.85
CA LYS A 120 10.87 -8.56 5.77
C LYS A 120 11.39 -8.14 4.40
N SER A 121 10.98 -6.97 3.90
CA SER A 121 11.40 -6.45 2.60
C SER A 121 11.16 -4.95 2.47
N ALA A 122 11.78 -4.34 1.46
CA ALA A 122 11.57 -2.93 1.10
C ALA A 122 10.13 -2.60 0.68
N SER A 123 9.29 -3.59 0.39
CA SER A 123 7.87 -3.40 0.08
C SER A 123 7.01 -3.17 1.33
N ASN A 124 7.50 -3.56 2.51
CA ASN A 124 6.77 -3.39 3.77
C ASN A 124 6.97 -1.98 4.34
N CYS A 125 6.47 -0.95 3.65
CA CYS A 125 6.70 0.45 4.03
C CYS A 125 6.20 0.75 5.46
N ALA A 126 5.10 0.12 5.87
CA ALA A 126 4.51 0.29 7.19
C ALA A 126 5.38 -0.25 8.34
N ALA A 127 6.40 -1.08 8.06
CA ALA A 127 7.35 -1.51 9.08
C ALA A 127 8.15 -0.33 9.66
N CYS A 128 8.51 0.64 8.82
CA CYS A 128 9.32 1.80 9.22
C CYS A 128 8.53 3.10 9.23
N HIS A 129 7.57 3.27 8.32
CA HIS A 129 6.72 4.45 8.20
C HIS A 129 5.33 4.12 8.79
N ILE A 130 5.12 4.40 10.08
CA ILE A 130 3.86 4.13 10.79
C ILE A 130 2.65 4.87 10.14
N GLY A 131 2.93 5.98 9.46
CA GLY A 131 1.97 6.77 8.70
C GLY A 131 1.63 6.24 7.30
N ALA A 132 2.28 5.19 6.81
CA ALA A 132 2.22 4.80 5.38
C ALA A 132 0.79 4.56 4.87
N ALA A 133 -0.09 3.95 5.68
CA ALA A 133 -1.48 3.68 5.31
C ALA A 133 -2.32 4.95 5.10
N ARG A 134 -1.88 6.09 5.65
CA ARG A 134 -2.48 7.41 5.46
C ARG A 134 -1.74 8.24 4.40
N GLY A 135 -0.75 7.65 3.73
CA GLY A 135 0.12 8.33 2.79
C GLY A 135 1.19 9.20 3.44
N ASP A 136 1.49 8.98 4.73
CA ASP A 136 2.52 9.73 5.44
C ASP A 136 3.84 8.94 5.45
N PHE A 137 4.87 9.56 4.86
CA PHE A 137 6.22 9.02 4.71
C PHE A 137 7.28 10.01 5.21
N ASP A 138 6.92 10.91 6.12
CA ASP A 138 7.85 11.87 6.72
C ASP A 138 9.02 11.14 7.42
N GLU A 139 10.24 11.62 7.19
CA GLU A 139 11.47 11.02 7.73
C GLU A 139 11.59 11.22 9.23
N ASP A 140 11.07 12.32 9.77
CA ASP A 140 11.09 12.61 11.21
C ASP A 140 10.26 11.61 12.02
N SER A 141 9.25 11.03 11.36
CA SER A 141 8.33 10.04 11.92
C SER A 141 8.79 8.59 11.72
N VAL A 142 9.92 8.35 11.04
CA VAL A 142 10.42 6.99 10.78
C VAL A 142 10.82 6.30 12.08
N ARG A 143 10.40 5.04 12.23
CA ARG A 143 10.78 4.17 13.34
C ARG A 143 11.22 2.83 12.78
N ILE A 144 12.53 2.59 12.73
CA ILE A 144 13.07 1.33 12.22
C ILE A 144 12.95 0.26 13.32
N PRO A 145 12.17 -0.81 13.13
CA PRO A 145 12.00 -1.85 14.14
C PRO A 145 13.28 -2.67 14.29
N LYS A 146 13.51 -3.17 15.50
CA LYS A 146 14.64 -4.06 15.80
C LYS A 146 14.42 -5.44 15.20
#